data_AF-A0AAC8YMS1-F1
#
_entry.id   AF-A0AAC8YMS1-F1
#
_cell.length_a   1.000
_cell.length_b   1.000
_cell.length_c   1.000
_cell.angle_alpha   90.00
_cell.angle_beta   90.00
_cell.angle_gamma   90.00
#
_symmetry.space_group_name_H-M   'P 1'
#
loop_
_entity.id
_entity.type
_entity.pdbx_description
1 polymer ?
#
loop_
_entity_poly.entity_id
_entity_poly.type
_entity_poly.pdbx_seq_one_letter_code
_entity_poly.pdbx_strand_id
1 'polypeptide(L)' 'MSAAVVTFRVHFKDGHSVDVDAADAKAARAAAELKHAGFVSKVKVLKGGVPK' A
#
# COMPACT_ATOMS: atom_id res chain seq x y z
N MET A 1 -7.21 -15.31 13.97
CA MET A 1 -5.89 -15.18 13.34
C MET A 1 -5.65 -13.70 13.07
N SER A 2 -4.77 -13.06 13.82
CA SER A 2 -4.39 -11.65 13.61
C SER A 2 -3.61 -11.56 12.31
N ALA A 3 -4.23 -11.06 11.24
CA ALA A 3 -3.51 -10.76 10.01
C ALA A 3 -2.48 -9.68 10.34
N ALA A 4 -1.19 -10.01 10.22
CA ALA A 4 -0.12 -9.06 10.41
C ALA A 4 -0.28 -7.95 9.38
N VAL A 5 -0.68 -6.76 9.83
CA VAL A 5 -0.82 -5.59 8.98
C VAL A 5 0.59 -5.16 8.59
N VAL A 6 0.89 -5.15 7.30
CA VAL A 6 2.19 -4.71 6.78
C VAL A 6 1.99 -3.44 5.95
N THR A 7 2.96 -2.54 6.02
CA THR A 7 2.93 -1.31 5.25
C THR A 7 3.32 -1.57 3.81
N PHE A 8 2.46 -1.19 2.87
CA PHE A 8 2.71 -1.24 1.43
C PHE A 8 2.89 0.17 0.89
N ARG A 9 3.97 0.39 0.13
CA ARG A 9 4.15 1.60 -0.68
C ARG A 9 3.63 1.36 -2.08
N VAL A 10 2.57 2.06 -2.45
CA VAL A 10 1.94 2.02 -3.77
C VAL A 10 2.45 3.20 -4.59
N HIS A 11 3.19 2.93 -5.65
CA HIS A 11 3.63 3.92 -6.64
C HIS A 11 2.60 4.05 -7.75
N PHE A 12 2.27 5.28 -8.10
CA PHE A 12 1.38 5.66 -9.18
C PHE A 12 2.19 6.08 -10.42
N LYS A 13 1.54 6.06 -11.59
CA LYS A 13 2.18 6.40 -12.88
C LYS A 13 2.51 7.88 -13.04
N ASP A 14 1.85 8.75 -12.28
CA ASP A 14 2.14 10.19 -12.20
C ASP A 14 3.39 10.51 -11.37
N GLY A 15 4.06 9.49 -10.82
CA GLY A 15 5.23 9.64 -9.95
C GLY A 15 4.87 9.79 -8.48
N HIS A 16 3.58 9.87 -8.12
CA HIS A 16 3.14 9.92 -6.73
C HIS A 16 3.27 8.54 -6.06
N SER A 17 3.43 8.50 -4.74
CA SER A 17 3.40 7.25 -3.99
C SER A 17 2.69 7.39 -2.66
N VAL A 18 1.89 6.40 -2.29
CA VAL A 18 1.12 6.38 -1.04
C VAL A 18 1.49 5.15 -0.23
N ASP A 19 1.73 5.35 1.05
CA ASP A 19 1.95 4.27 2.01
C ASP A 19 0.63 3.87 2.66
N VAL A 20 0.35 2.57 2.68
CA VAL A 20 -0.91 2.00 3.16
C VAL A 20 -0.66 0.75 3.95
N ASP A 21 -1.17 0.73 5.17
CA ASP A 21 -1.17 -0.45 6.02
C ASP A 21 -2.31 -1.38 5.60
N ALA A 22 -1.97 -2.60 5.19
CA ALA A 22 -2.94 -3.57 4.72
C ALA A 22 -2.51 -5.00 5.08
N ALA A 23 -3.45 -5.95 5.01
CA ALA A 23 -3.15 -7.36 5.19
C ALA A 23 -2.44 -7.97 3.97
N ASP A 24 -2.75 -7.48 2.77
CA ASP A 24 -2.23 -7.97 1.51
C ASP A 24 -2.09 -6.86 0.46
N ALA A 25 -1.36 -7.14 -0.63
CA ALA A 25 -1.11 -6.18 -1.69
C ALA A 25 -2.40 -5.74 -2.42
N LYS A 26 -3.43 -6.60 -2.43
CA LYS A 26 -4.73 -6.30 -3.05
C LYS A 26 -5.49 -5.24 -2.24
N ALA A 27 -5.59 -5.41 -0.92
CA ALA A 27 -6.18 -4.41 -0.06
C ALA A 27 -5.38 -3.11 -0.06
N ALA A 28 -4.05 -3.18 -0.08
CA ALA A 28 -3.20 -2.00 -0.20
C ALA A 28 -3.48 -1.20 -1.48
N ARG A 29 -3.64 -1.90 -2.62
CA ARG A 29 -3.96 -1.26 -3.90
C ARG A 29 -5.33 -0.59 -3.86
N ALA A 30 -6.37 -1.28 -3.39
CA ALA A 30 -7.71 -0.72 -3.29
C ALA A 30 -7.74 0.52 -2.38
N ALA A 31 -7.07 0.44 -1.23
CA ALA A 31 -6.98 1.56 -0.30
C ALA A 31 -6.12 2.72 -0.84
N ALA A 32 -5.10 2.44 -1.66
CA ALA A 32 -4.34 3.48 -2.35
C ALA A 32 -5.17 4.17 -3.45
N GLU A 33 -5.95 3.42 -4.23
CA GLU A 33 -6.84 3.96 -5.27
C GLU A 33 -7.94 4.86 -4.67
N LEU A 34 -8.37 4.61 -3.42
CA LEU A 34 -9.28 5.50 -2.69
C LEU A 34 -8.61 6.79 -2.21
N LYS A 35 -7.32 6.74 -1.86
CA LYS A 35 -6.55 7.91 -1.40
C LYS A 35 -6.08 8.79 -2.55
N HIS A 36 -5.84 8.20 -3.72
CA HIS A 36 -5.33 8.91 -4.89
C HIS A 36 -5.91 8.34 -6.17
N ALA A 37 -6.59 9.19 -6.94
CA ALA A 37 -7.15 8.83 -8.24
C ALA A 37 -6.02 8.76 -9.28
N GLY A 38 -5.55 7.55 -9.57
CA GLY A 38 -4.47 7.34 -10.54
C GLY A 38 -4.22 5.87 -10.86
N PHE A 39 -3.47 5.63 -11.94
CA PHE A 39 -3.05 4.28 -12.30
C PHE A 39 -1.87 3.84 -11.43
N VAL A 40 -2.07 2.78 -10.66
CA VAL A 40 -1.01 2.14 -9.89
C VAL A 40 0.02 1.52 -10.84
N SER A 41 1.28 1.95 -10.68
CA SER A 41 2.43 1.47 -11.45
C SER A 41 3.08 0.27 -10.78
N LYS A 42 3.32 0.34 -9.47
CA LYS A 42 4.00 -0.72 -8.71
C LYS A 42 3.61 -0.69 -7.24
N VAL A 43 3.39 -1.84 -6.63
CA VAL A 43 3.19 -1.99 -5.18
C VAL A 43 4.43 -2.65 -4.58
N LYS A 44 5.00 -2.06 -3.53
CA LYS A 44 6.14 -2.59 -2.78
C LYS A 44 5.74 -2.81 -1.33
N VAL A 45 6.19 -3.90 -0.72
CA VAL A 45 6.07 -4.10 0.73
C VAL A 45 7.23 -3.40 1.41
N LEU A 46 6.96 -2.55 2.40
CA LEU A 46 7.99 -1.94 3.23
C LEU A 46 8.32 -2.90 4.38
N LYS A 47 9.54 -3.43 4.38
CA LYS A 47 10.04 -4.30 5.44
C LYS A 47 10.37 -3.44 6.65
N GLY A 48 9.41 -3.28 7.56
CA GLY A 48 9.53 -2.38 8.71
C GLY A 48 8.22 -1.74 9.18
N GLY A 49 7.07 -2.08 8.61
CA GLY A 49 5.74 -1.81 9.19
C GLY A 49 5.57 -2.58 10.50
N VAL A 50 6.31 -2.16 11.52
CA VAL A 50 6.25 -2.71 12.87
C VAL A 50 5.04 -2.05 13.53
N PRO A 51 4.04 -2.81 13.99
CA PRO A 51 3.06 -2.26 14.92
C PRO A 51 3.84 -1.88 16.18
N LYS A 52 3.96 -0.58 16.46
CA LYS A 52 4.50 -0.09 17.71
C LYS A 52 3.37 0.06 18.72
#